data_AF-A0A838UYY2-F1
#
_entry.id   AF-A0A838UYY2-F1
#
_cell.length_a   1.000
_cell.length_b   1.000
_cell.length_c   1.000
_cell.angle_alpha   90.00
_cell.angle_beta   90.00
_cell.angle_gamma   90.00
#
_symmetry.space_group_name_H-M   'P 1'
#
loop_
_entity.id
_entity.type
_entity.pdbx_description
1 polymer ?
#
loop_
_entity_poly.entity_id
_entity_poly.type
_entity_poly.pdbx_seq_one_letter_code
_entity_poly.pdbx_strand_id
1 'polypeptide(L)'
;LTPTTPLGPKRTATVKTIRAITASGATLLYDTIAAQAQTLAKAPDRHIKALVVLTDGKDTASSLSLQQVVSKVQTSGTDAGAGVKIFTIAYGADADANVLTQIATATGGQEYAGTPLNILSVYSTISRFFS
;
A
#
# COMPACT_ATOMS: atom_id res chain seq x y z
N LEU A 1 12.18 -12.06 -21.59
CA LEU A 1 11.95 -10.64 -21.91
C LEU A 1 10.61 -10.55 -22.61
N THR A 2 9.53 -10.28 -21.88
CA THR A 2 8.18 -10.20 -22.45
C THR A 2 7.75 -8.74 -22.58
N PRO A 3 7.06 -8.36 -23.68
CA PRO A 3 6.89 -6.97 -24.09
C PRO A 3 5.71 -6.30 -23.38
N THR A 4 5.76 -4.98 -23.27
CA THR A 4 4.76 -4.12 -22.64
C THR A 4 3.55 -3.89 -23.54
N THR A 5 2.40 -4.43 -23.14
CA THR A 5 1.08 -4.16 -23.74
C THR A 5 0.47 -2.87 -23.16
N PRO A 6 -0.28 -2.07 -23.95
CA PRO A 6 -1.01 -0.90 -23.45
C PRO A 6 -2.01 -1.26 -22.36
N LEU A 7 -2.28 -0.31 -21.46
CA LEU A 7 -3.05 -0.47 -20.23
C LEU A 7 -4.54 -0.83 -20.47
N GLY A 8 -4.77 -2.12 -20.73
CA GLY A 8 -6.02 -2.86 -20.59
C GLY A 8 -5.63 -4.33 -20.84
N PRO A 9 -5.58 -5.21 -19.82
CA PRO A 9 -6.69 -5.72 -19.01
C PRO A 9 -6.25 -5.87 -17.53
N LYS A 10 -5.77 -4.78 -16.92
CA LYS A 10 -5.25 -4.80 -15.54
C LYS A 10 -6.31 -5.08 -14.47
N ARG A 11 -7.61 -5.06 -14.82
CA ARG A 11 -8.69 -5.45 -13.92
C ARG A 11 -8.60 -6.92 -13.47
N THR A 12 -8.04 -7.80 -14.30
CA THR A 12 -7.96 -9.25 -14.01
C THR A 12 -6.64 -9.65 -13.35
N ALA A 13 -5.54 -8.95 -13.66
CA ALA A 13 -4.24 -9.19 -13.05
C ALA A 13 -4.21 -8.77 -11.57
N THR A 14 -4.86 -7.66 -11.21
CA THR A 14 -4.94 -7.21 -9.82
C THR A 14 -5.77 -8.15 -8.94
N VAL A 15 -6.79 -8.82 -9.50
CA VAL A 15 -7.64 -9.76 -8.74
C VAL A 15 -6.94 -11.10 -8.45
N LYS A 16 -5.99 -11.53 -9.29
CA LYS A 16 -5.32 -12.83 -9.11
C LYS A 16 -4.29 -12.83 -7.97
N THR A 17 -3.74 -11.66 -7.60
CA THR A 17 -2.83 -11.49 -6.46
C THR A 17 -3.56 -11.54 -5.10
N ILE A 18 -4.89 -11.39 -5.08
CA ILE A 18 -5.70 -11.22 -3.86
C ILE A 18 -5.85 -12.53 -3.05
N ARG A 19 -5.63 -13.70 -3.65
CA ARG A 19 -5.86 -15.00 -2.98
C ARG A 19 -4.62 -15.66 -2.37
N ALA A 20 -3.46 -15.00 -2.39
CA ALA A 20 -2.19 -15.61 -1.98
C ALA A 20 -1.61 -15.08 -0.65
N ILE A 21 -2.34 -14.24 0.10
CA ILE A 21 -1.85 -13.74 1.39
C ILE A 21 -2.30 -14.70 2.48
N THR A 22 -1.50 -15.74 2.70
CA THR A 22 -1.60 -16.62 3.85
C THR A 22 -0.83 -15.95 5.00
N ALA A 23 -1.51 -15.27 5.92
CA ALA A 23 -0.88 -14.76 7.14
C ALA A 23 -0.66 -15.92 8.11
N SER A 24 0.59 -16.37 8.26
CA SER A 24 1.01 -17.37 9.24
C SER A 24 1.74 -16.66 10.39
N GLY A 25 1.00 -16.30 11.45
CA GLY A 25 1.50 -16.06 12.81
C GLY A 25 2.27 -14.76 13.11
N ALA A 26 3.01 -14.20 12.14
CA ALA A 26 3.78 -12.97 12.32
C ALA A 26 3.48 -11.96 11.21
N THR A 27 3.18 -10.72 11.59
CA THR A 27 2.87 -9.63 10.66
C THR A 27 4.03 -8.63 10.68
N LEU A 28 4.87 -8.67 9.64
CA LEU A 28 5.96 -7.71 9.44
C LEU A 28 5.49 -6.54 8.57
N LEU A 29 4.45 -5.85 9.03
CA LEU A 29 3.77 -4.78 8.30
C LEU A 29 4.74 -3.62 8.00
N TYR A 30 5.43 -3.11 9.02
CA TYR A 30 6.30 -1.94 8.88
C TYR A 30 7.52 -2.21 8.00
N ASP A 31 8.18 -3.35 8.20
CA ASP A 31 9.35 -3.75 7.40
C ASP A 31 8.96 -3.94 5.94
N THR A 32 7.81 -4.59 5.68
CA THR A 32 7.30 -4.79 4.32
C THR A 32 6.97 -3.48 3.64
N ILE A 33 6.29 -2.56 4.32
CA ILE A 33 5.94 -1.24 3.77
C ILE A 33 7.20 -0.47 3.38
N ALA A 34 8.20 -0.41 4.28
CA ALA A 34 9.44 0.30 4.01
C ALA A 34 10.20 -0.29 2.81
N ALA A 35 10.31 -1.63 2.75
CA ALA A 35 11.03 -2.31 1.68
C ALA A 35 10.34 -2.15 0.31
N GLN A 36 9.01 -2.28 0.26
CA GLN A 36 8.25 -2.15 -0.98
C GLN A 36 8.20 -0.69 -1.46
N ALA A 37 8.00 0.27 -0.56
CA ALA A 37 8.05 1.69 -0.91
C ALA A 37 9.42 2.08 -1.49
N GLN A 38 10.51 1.63 -0.88
CA GLN A 38 11.86 1.88 -1.39
C GLN A 38 12.09 1.22 -2.76
N THR A 39 11.63 0.00 -2.94
CA THR A 39 11.74 -0.72 -4.22
C THR A 39 11.00 0.03 -5.33
N LEU A 40 9.76 0.45 -5.06
CA LEU A 40 8.94 1.17 -6.03
C LEU A 40 9.51 2.56 -6.32
N ALA A 41 10.04 3.28 -5.32
CA ALA A 41 10.69 4.57 -5.51
C ALA A 41 11.86 4.48 -6.52
N LYS A 42 12.62 3.38 -6.50
CA LYS A 42 13.76 3.14 -7.41
C LYS A 42 13.36 2.71 -8.83
N ALA A 43 12.09 2.38 -9.08
CA ALA A 43 11.65 2.00 -10.41
C ALA A 43 11.87 3.16 -11.40
N PRO A 44 12.41 2.92 -12.62
CA PRO A 44 12.81 3.97 -13.56
C PRO A 44 11.64 4.73 -14.21
N ASP A 45 10.42 4.33 -13.90
CA ASP A 45 9.19 4.93 -14.39
C ASP A 45 8.90 6.30 -13.73
N ARG A 46 8.47 7.27 -14.54
CA ARG A 46 8.09 8.63 -14.11
C ARG A 46 6.60 8.76 -13.78
N HIS A 47 5.81 7.69 -13.92
CA HIS A 47 4.41 7.67 -13.50
C HIS A 47 4.26 7.77 -11.98
N ILE A 48 3.08 8.22 -11.54
CA ILE A 48 2.72 8.24 -10.12
C ILE A 48 2.75 6.80 -9.59
N LYS A 49 3.45 6.60 -8.48
CA LYS A 49 3.65 5.30 -7.86
C LYS A 49 2.71 5.12 -6.67
N ALA A 50 2.08 3.95 -6.61
CA ALA A 50 1.13 3.61 -5.56
C ALA A 50 1.48 2.29 -4.89
N LEU A 51 1.47 2.26 -3.56
CA LEU A 51 1.51 1.05 -2.76
C LEU A 51 0.17 0.92 -2.02
N VAL A 52 -0.57 -0.16 -2.28
CA VAL A 52 -1.80 -0.47 -1.54
C VAL A 52 -1.49 -1.58 -0.54
N VAL A 53 -1.72 -1.29 0.74
CA VAL A 53 -1.44 -2.19 1.86
C VAL A 53 -2.77 -2.66 2.43
N LEU A 54 -2.98 -3.96 2.49
CA LEU A 54 -4.15 -4.58 3.13
C LEU A 54 -3.65 -5.42 4.30
N THR A 55 -4.19 -5.20 5.49
CA THR A 55 -3.89 -6.01 6.68
C THR A 55 -5.14 -6.23 7.49
N ASP A 56 -5.26 -7.43 8.06
CA ASP A 56 -6.32 -7.79 8.99
C ASP A 56 -5.90 -7.66 10.46
N GLY A 57 -4.61 -7.44 10.73
CA GLY A 57 -4.05 -7.33 12.07
C GLY A 57 -2.98 -6.25 12.22
N LYS A 58 -2.53 -6.09 13.46
CA LYS A 58 -1.42 -5.21 13.82
C LYS A 58 -0.07 -5.78 13.37
N ASP A 59 0.93 -4.90 13.32
CA ASP A 59 2.32 -5.34 13.27
C ASP A 59 2.70 -6.10 14.55
N THR A 60 3.33 -7.27 14.42
CA THR A 60 3.72 -8.11 15.56
C THR A 60 5.19 -8.52 15.56
N ALA A 61 5.89 -8.32 14.44
CA ALA A 61 7.21 -8.88 14.24
C ALA A 61 8.15 -7.99 13.41
N SER A 62 7.75 -6.77 13.04
CA SER A 62 8.70 -5.88 12.36
C SER A 62 9.84 -5.46 13.29
N SER A 63 11.01 -5.31 12.71
CA SER A 63 12.16 -4.70 13.38
C SER A 63 12.02 -3.18 13.45
N LEU A 64 11.31 -2.57 12.49
CA LEU A 64 11.02 -1.15 12.49
C LEU A 64 9.91 -0.78 13.48
N SER A 65 9.99 0.42 14.06
CA SER A 65 8.88 1.06 14.76
C SER A 65 7.97 1.84 13.79
N LEU A 66 6.77 2.21 14.27
CA LEU A 66 5.86 3.09 13.53
C LEU A 66 6.55 4.39 13.09
N GLN A 67 7.27 5.04 14.01
CA GLN A 67 7.97 6.29 13.71
C GLN A 67 9.03 6.07 12.62
N GLN A 68 9.77 4.96 12.68
CA GLN A 68 10.80 4.65 11.69
C GLN A 68 10.21 4.37 10.31
N VAL A 69 9.10 3.62 10.20
CA VAL A 69 8.45 3.41 8.90
C VAL A 69 7.86 4.70 8.36
N VAL A 70 7.18 5.51 9.19
CA VAL A 70 6.65 6.82 8.81
C VAL A 70 7.77 7.70 8.25
N SER A 71 8.88 7.86 8.97
CA SER A 71 10.02 8.64 8.49
C SER A 71 10.64 8.09 7.21
N LYS A 72 10.65 6.77 7.00
CA LYS A 72 11.18 6.15 5.78
C LYS A 72 10.30 6.36 4.55
N VAL A 73 8.98 6.43 4.73
CA VAL A 73 8.03 6.59 3.61
C VAL A 73 7.62 8.03 3.39
N GLN A 74 7.86 8.91 4.37
CA GLN A 74 7.45 10.30 4.32
C GLN A 74 8.00 10.98 3.07
N THR A 75 7.09 11.56 2.29
CA THR A 75 7.42 12.38 1.13
C THR A 75 7.33 13.84 1.54
N SER A 76 8.37 14.63 1.30
CA SER A 76 8.40 16.07 1.64
C SER A 76 9.13 16.87 0.57
N GLY A 77 8.88 18.18 0.51
CA GLY A 77 9.54 19.08 -0.44
C GLY A 77 9.11 18.87 -1.90
N THR A 78 10.02 19.17 -2.84
CA THR A 78 9.78 19.11 -4.28
C THR A 78 9.45 17.71 -4.80
N ASP A 79 9.78 16.68 -4.03
CA ASP A 79 9.58 15.27 -4.39
C ASP A 79 8.20 14.74 -3.98
N ALA A 80 7.37 15.54 -3.31
CA ALA A 80 6.04 15.13 -2.85
C ALA A 80 5.10 14.68 -3.99
N GLY A 81 5.30 15.16 -5.21
CA GLY A 81 4.55 14.74 -6.40
C GLY A 81 5.09 13.47 -7.08
N ALA A 82 6.36 13.12 -6.87
CA ALA A 82 7.03 11.98 -7.50
C ALA A 82 7.23 10.78 -6.55
N GLY A 83 7.03 10.99 -5.25
CA GLY A 83 7.13 9.95 -4.23
C GLY A 83 6.03 8.88 -4.30
N VAL A 84 6.30 7.73 -3.68
CA VAL A 84 5.33 6.62 -3.59
C VAL A 84 4.18 7.00 -2.67
N LYS A 85 2.95 6.95 -3.19
CA LYS A 85 1.72 7.14 -2.42
C LYS A 85 1.29 5.83 -1.78
N ILE A 86 1.05 5.82 -0.48
CA ILE A 86 0.66 4.64 0.28
C ILE A 86 -0.81 4.76 0.67
N PHE A 87 -1.61 3.78 0.26
CA PHE A 87 -3.00 3.63 0.67
C PHE A 87 -3.11 2.39 1.54
N THR A 88 -3.70 2.53 2.70
CA THR A 88 -3.87 1.43 3.65
C THR A 88 -5.32 0.99 3.68
N ILE A 89 -5.55 -0.29 3.89
CA ILE A 89 -6.88 -0.89 4.02
C ILE A 89 -6.88 -1.73 5.29
N ALA A 90 -7.58 -1.26 6.32
CA ALA A 90 -7.77 -1.99 7.58
C ALA A 90 -8.90 -3.01 7.39
N TYR A 91 -8.60 -4.29 7.37
CA TYR A 91 -9.60 -5.34 7.16
C TYR A 91 -10.04 -5.97 8.49
N GLY A 92 -11.32 -5.88 8.82
CA GLY A 92 -11.79 -6.40 10.12
C GLY A 92 -11.33 -5.55 11.30
N ALA A 93 -11.51 -6.08 12.52
CA ALA A 93 -11.39 -5.31 13.76
C ALA A 93 -9.98 -5.33 14.39
N ASP A 94 -9.14 -6.30 14.03
CA ASP A 94 -7.82 -6.48 14.65
C ASP A 94 -6.75 -5.56 14.03
N ALA A 95 -7.03 -4.98 12.87
CA ALA A 95 -6.19 -3.99 12.22
C ALA A 95 -6.22 -2.65 12.98
N ASP A 96 -5.05 -2.05 13.19
CA ASP A 96 -4.96 -0.76 13.87
C ASP A 96 -5.09 0.40 12.87
N ALA A 97 -6.32 0.88 12.68
CA ALA A 97 -6.62 1.95 11.72
C ALA A 97 -5.86 3.26 12.02
N ASN A 98 -5.56 3.56 13.28
CA ASN A 98 -4.81 4.77 13.65
C ASN A 98 -3.35 4.69 13.18
N VAL A 99 -2.72 3.53 13.33
CA VAL A 99 -1.38 3.25 12.81
C VAL A 99 -1.38 3.33 11.28
N LEU A 100 -2.35 2.69 10.65
CA LEU A 100 -2.47 2.66 9.18
C LEU A 100 -2.73 4.05 8.58
N THR A 101 -3.48 4.90 9.28
CA THR A 101 -3.71 6.30 8.90
C THR A 101 -2.42 7.12 8.95
N GLN A 102 -1.61 6.98 9.99
CA GLN A 102 -0.33 7.69 10.12
C GLN A 102 0.62 7.34 8.96
N ILE A 103 0.69 6.08 8.58
CA ILE A 103 1.53 5.63 7.47
C ILE A 103 1.03 6.19 6.13
N ALA A 104 -0.27 6.09 5.86
CA ALA A 104 -0.84 6.53 4.59
C ALA A 104 -0.69 8.05 4.40
N THR A 105 -1.07 8.82 5.43
CA THR A 105 -1.05 10.30 5.39
C THR A 105 0.36 10.86 5.28
N ALA A 106 1.40 10.19 5.81
CA ALA A 106 2.80 10.59 5.64
C ALA A 106 3.25 10.68 4.17
N THR A 107 2.54 10.00 3.26
CA THR A 107 2.83 10.01 1.83
C THR A 107 1.82 10.85 1.02
N GLY A 108 0.80 11.41 1.68
CA GLY A 108 -0.36 12.02 1.03
C GLY A 108 -1.35 11.02 0.44
N GLY A 109 -1.31 9.76 0.89
CA GLY A 109 -2.36 8.77 0.63
C GLY A 109 -3.43 8.76 1.72
N GLN A 110 -4.28 7.72 1.72
CA GLN A 110 -5.41 7.61 2.63
C GLN A 110 -5.61 6.17 3.14
N GLU A 111 -6.14 6.07 4.35
CA GLU A 111 -6.65 4.82 4.93
C GLU A 111 -8.11 4.59 4.50
N TYR A 112 -8.48 3.30 4.37
CA TYR A 112 -9.84 2.87 4.14
C TYR A 112 -10.20 1.67 5.01
N ALA A 113 -11.40 1.69 5.60
CA ALA A 113 -11.96 0.49 6.20
C ALA A 113 -12.33 -0.56 5.12
N GLY A 114 -11.80 -1.76 5.28
CA GLY A 114 -12.02 -2.93 4.44
C GLY A 114 -12.98 -3.93 5.07
N THR A 115 -13.95 -4.38 4.28
CA THR A 115 -14.89 -5.46 4.59
C THR A 115 -15.03 -6.35 3.36
N PRO A 116 -15.50 -7.61 3.51
CA PRO A 116 -15.82 -8.45 2.35
C PRO A 116 -16.75 -7.77 1.34
N LEU A 117 -17.63 -6.88 1.82
CA LEU A 117 -18.65 -6.22 1.01
C LEU A 117 -18.13 -5.01 0.23
N ASN A 118 -17.13 -4.28 0.75
CA ASN A 118 -16.71 -2.99 0.18
C ASN A 118 -15.33 -3.03 -0.50
N ILE A 119 -14.58 -4.13 -0.40
CA ILE A 119 -13.18 -4.19 -0.83
C ILE A 119 -13.01 -3.81 -2.31
N LEU A 120 -13.92 -4.26 -3.19
CA LEU A 120 -13.91 -3.91 -4.61
C LEU A 120 -14.17 -2.41 -4.85
N SER A 121 -15.03 -1.79 -4.03
CA SER A 121 -15.32 -0.35 -4.10
C SER A 121 -14.11 0.47 -3.65
N VAL A 122 -13.45 0.08 -2.56
CA VAL A 122 -12.23 0.72 -2.06
C VAL A 122 -11.14 0.70 -3.14
N TYR A 123 -10.90 -0.45 -3.76
CA TYR A 123 -9.94 -0.53 -4.87
C TYR A 123 -10.33 0.33 -6.06
N SER A 124 -11.62 0.40 -6.43
CA SER A 124 -12.08 1.29 -7.50
C SER A 124 -11.80 2.76 -7.18
N THR A 125 -12.02 3.19 -5.95
CA THR A 125 -11.71 4.55 -5.50
C THR A 125 -10.20 4.84 -5.60
N ILE A 126 -9.35 3.92 -5.16
CA ILE A 126 -7.89 4.07 -5.27
C ILE A 126 -7.46 4.11 -6.74
N SER A 127 -8.04 3.29 -7.62
CA SER A 127 -7.66 3.29 -9.04
C SER A 127 -7.96 4.61 -9.76
N ARG A 128 -9.00 5.34 -9.33
CA ARG A 128 -9.37 6.66 -9.85
C ARG A 128 -8.34 7.75 -9.53
N PHE A 129 -7.51 7.56 -8.51
CA PHE A 129 -6.40 8.48 -8.21
C PHE A 129 -5.28 8.46 -9.25
N PHE A 130 -5.21 7.42 -10.07
CA PHE A 130 -4.13 7.20 -11.05
C PHE A 130 -4.65 7.07 -12.49
N SER A 131 -5.92 7.42 -12.72
CA SER A 131 -6.58 7.38 -14.03
C SER A 131 -6.24 8.59 -14.87
#